data_AF-A0A9D4T355-F1
#
_entry.id   AF-A0A9D4T355-F1
#
_cell.length_a   1.000
_cell.length_b   1.000
_cell.length_c   1.000
_cell.angle_alpha   90.00
_cell.angle_beta   90.00
_cell.angle_gamma   90.00
#
_symmetry.space_group_name_H-M   'P 1'
#
loop_
_entity.id
_entity.type
_entity.pdbx_description
1 polymer ?
#
loop_
_entity_poly.entity_id
_entity_poly.type
_entity_poly.pdbx_seq_one_letter_code
_entity_poly.pdbx_strand_id
1 'polypeptide(L)'
;MSESGLVKTLLKWWQLIYVVAVPLLLLPLPFYMNSKAGLGAYVMLWMGFYWAAEPIPIPVTALMPLVLFPLFGVLTTAQATKLYFNCAPGP
;
A
#
# COMPACT_ATOMS: atom_id res chain seq x y z
N MET A 1 23.59 -21.80 -18.48
CA MET A 1 22.29 -21.10 -18.61
C MET A 1 21.23 -21.68 -17.64
N SER A 2 21.56 -21.89 -16.34
CA SER A 2 20.62 -22.46 -15.35
C SER A 2 20.50 -21.64 -14.05
N GLU A 3 21.15 -20.48 -13.95
CA GLU A 3 21.20 -19.71 -12.70
C GLU A 3 20.20 -18.55 -12.65
N SER A 4 19.78 -18.04 -13.81
CA SER A 4 18.84 -16.90 -13.88
C SER A 4 17.42 -17.25 -13.41
N GLY A 5 17.02 -18.53 -13.45
CA GLY A 5 15.71 -18.99 -12.98
C GLY A 5 15.62 -19.08 -11.45
N LEU A 6 16.68 -19.57 -10.80
CA LEU A 6 16.73 -19.73 -9.34
C LEU A 6 16.75 -18.38 -8.62
N VAL A 7 17.58 -17.44 -9.07
CA VAL A 7 17.67 -16.11 -8.46
C VAL A 7 16.35 -15.35 -8.58
N LYS A 8 15.68 -15.43 -9.74
CA LYS A 8 14.35 -14.83 -9.93
C LYS A 8 13.29 -15.48 -9.05
N THR A 9 13.37 -16.78 -8.83
CA THR A 9 12.47 -17.49 -7.91
C THR A 9 12.70 -17.04 -6.47
N LEU A 10 13.95 -16.99 -6.02
CA LEU A 10 14.33 -16.52 -4.69
C LEU A 10 13.91 -15.06 -4.43
N LEU A 11 14.18 -14.15 -5.37
CA LEU A 11 13.77 -12.74 -5.25
C LEU A 11 12.25 -12.60 -5.15
N LYS A 12 11.51 -13.37 -5.95
CA LYS A 12 10.04 -13.34 -5.93
C LYS A 12 9.47 -13.84 -4.60
N TRP A 13 10.06 -14.89 -4.03
CA TRP A 13 9.70 -15.39 -2.70
C TRP A 13 10.01 -14.36 -1.61
N TRP A 14 11.16 -13.69 -1.69
CA TRP A 14 11.55 -12.66 -0.74
C TRP A 14 10.63 -11.42 -0.82
N GLN A 15 10.25 -11.02 -2.04
CA GLN A 15 9.26 -9.97 -2.28
C GLN A 15 7.88 -10.33 -1.71
N LEU A 16 7.43 -11.58 -1.87
CA LEU A 16 6.17 -12.04 -1.27
C LEU A 16 6.21 -12.01 0.26
N ILE A 17 7.31 -12.46 0.87
CA ILE A 17 7.51 -12.39 2.32
C ILE A 17 7.46 -10.93 2.78
N TYR A 18 8.15 -10.02 2.09
CA TYR A 18 8.13 -8.60 2.43
C TYR A 18 6.74 -7.98 2.33
N VAL A 19 6.02 -8.28 1.24
CA VAL A 19 4.65 -7.82 0.99
C VAL A 19 3.71 -8.26 2.11
N VAL A 20 3.86 -9.47 2.64
CA VAL A 20 3.01 -9.98 3.74
C VAL A 20 3.50 -9.51 5.10
N ALA A 21 4.81 -9.46 5.33
CA ALA A 21 5.40 -9.14 6.63
C ALA A 21 5.15 -7.68 7.06
N VAL A 22 5.22 -6.73 6.11
CA VAL A 22 5.01 -5.30 6.39
C VAL A 22 3.60 -5.01 6.96
N PRO A 23 2.48 -5.39 6.31
CA PRO A 23 1.16 -5.18 6.89
C PRO A 23 0.95 -5.98 8.17
N LEU A 24 1.56 -7.17 8.30
CA LEU A 24 1.45 -7.97 9.52
C LEU A 24 2.13 -7.29 10.72
N LEU A 25 3.32 -6.72 10.53
CA LEU A 25 4.06 -5.96 11.54
C LEU A 25 3.35 -4.65 11.89
N LEU A 26 2.71 -4.01 10.91
CA LEU A 26 1.97 -2.78 11.11
C LEU A 26 0.55 -3.03 11.68
N LEU A 27 -0.02 -4.23 11.55
CA LEU A 27 -1.38 -4.59 12.00
C LEU A 27 -1.70 -4.26 13.48
N PRO A 28 -0.77 -4.44 14.46
CA PRO A 28 -1.05 -4.04 15.84
C PRO A 28 -1.26 -2.53 16.02
N LEU A 29 -0.75 -1.69 15.11
CA LEU A 29 -0.88 -0.23 15.19
C LEU A 29 -2.35 0.27 15.09
N PRO A 30 -3.13 -0.09 14.06
CA PRO A 30 -4.54 0.30 13.97
C PRO A 30 -5.41 -0.37 15.04
N PHE A 31 -5.00 -1.53 15.56
CA PHE A 31 -5.71 -2.21 16.64
C PHE A 31 -5.57 -1.47 17.98
N TYR A 32 -4.38 -0.93 18.25
CA TYR A 32 -4.11 -0.13 19.44
C TYR A 32 -4.64 1.30 19.31
N MET A 33 -4.52 1.90 18.12
CA MET A 33 -4.96 3.26 17.83
C MET A 33 -6.18 3.24 16.90
N ASN A 34 -7.37 2.99 17.46
CA ASN A 34 -8.65 3.01 16.73
C ASN A 34 -9.13 4.46 16.43
N SER A 35 -8.21 5.32 16.00
CA SER A 35 -8.45 6.70 15.59
C SER A 35 -8.20 6.83 14.09
N LYS A 36 -8.95 7.70 13.41
CA LYS A 36 -8.77 8.01 11.99
C LYS A 36 -7.32 8.43 11.67
N ALA A 37 -6.66 9.13 12.60
CA ALA A 37 -5.26 9.52 12.46
C ALA A 37 -4.30 8.31 12.51
N GLY A 38 -4.57 7.32 13.36
CA GLY A 38 -3.75 6.10 13.48
C GLY A 38 -3.85 5.22 12.23
N LEU A 39 -5.05 5.08 11.68
CA LEU A 39 -5.28 4.37 10.42
C LEU A 39 -4.61 5.09 9.23
N GLY A 40 -4.64 6.43 9.20
CA GLY A 40 -3.92 7.21 8.18
C GLY A 40 -2.39 7.04 8.27
N ALA A 41 -1.84 7.03 9.49
CA ALA A 41 -0.42 6.78 9.73
C ALA A 41 -0.02 5.35 9.33
N TYR A 42 -0.87 4.35 9.59
CA TYR A 42 -0.68 2.97 9.14
C TYR A 42 -0.56 2.88 7.61
N VAL A 43 -1.47 3.52 6.86
CA VAL A 43 -1.41 3.54 5.39
C VAL A 43 -0.16 4.25 4.88
N MET A 44 0.24 5.38 5.48
CA MET A 44 1.45 6.10 5.11
C MET A 44 2.73 5.27 5.34
N LEU A 45 2.83 4.60 6.50
CA LEU A 45 3.96 3.72 6.79
C LEU A 45 4.02 2.55 5.81
N TRP A 46 2.88 1.91 5.54
CA TRP A 46 2.80 0.80 4.60
C TRP A 46 3.24 1.23 3.18
N MET A 47 2.77 2.38 2.70
CA MET A 47 3.25 2.97 1.44
C MET A 47 4.75 3.23 1.45
N GLY A 48 5.29 3.81 2.53
CA GLY A 48 6.71 4.14 2.64
C GLY A 48 7.61 2.90 2.49
N PHE A 49 7.25 1.80 3.15
CA PHE A 49 7.96 0.52 3.00
C PHE A 49 7.85 -0.05 1.58
N TYR A 50 6.69 0.03 0.96
CA TYR A 50 6.49 -0.49 -0.40
C TYR A 50 7.12 0.37 -1.50
N TRP A 51 7.27 1.68 -1.28
CA TRP A 51 8.07 2.55 -2.15
C TRP A 51 9.57 2.29 -1.99
N ALA A 52 10.05 2.07 -0.76
CA ALA A 52 11.47 1.84 -0.52
C ALA A 52 11.98 0.49 -1.07
N ALA A 53 11.14 -0.55 -1.02
CA ALA A 53 11.53 -1.91 -1.43
C ALA A 53 11.20 -2.26 -2.90
N GLU A 54 10.47 -1.41 -3.61
CA GLU A 54 9.92 -1.64 -4.97
C GLU A 54 9.52 -3.11 -5.26
N PRO A 55 8.78 -3.81 -4.37
CA PRO A 55 8.53 -5.24 -4.55
C PRO A 55 7.50 -5.54 -5.65
N ILE A 56 6.79 -4.50 -6.11
CA ILE A 56 5.68 -4.56 -7.07
C ILE A 56 5.89 -3.42 -8.08
N PRO A 57 5.52 -3.57 -9.36
CA PRO A 57 5.56 -2.49 -10.34
C PRO A 57 4.97 -1.18 -9.79
N ILE A 58 5.73 -0.09 -9.95
CA ILE A 58 5.41 1.29 -9.56
C ILE A 58 3.92 1.68 -9.74
N PRO A 59 3.24 1.36 -10.87
CA PRO A 59 1.82 1.71 -11.03
C PRO A 59 0.90 1.10 -9.97
N VAL A 60 1.20 -0.09 -9.46
CA VAL A 60 0.40 -0.74 -8.41
C VAL A 60 0.61 -0.05 -7.07
N THR A 61 1.86 0.33 -6.75
CA THR A 61 2.17 1.00 -5.49
C THR A 61 1.62 2.42 -5.43
N ALA A 62 1.50 3.10 -6.58
CA ALA A 62 0.84 4.40 -6.67
C ALA A 62 -0.68 4.34 -6.41
N LEU A 63 -1.34 3.21 -6.73
CA LEU A 63 -2.79 3.01 -6.50
C LEU A 63 -3.11 2.49 -5.09
N MET A 64 -2.11 2.01 -4.36
CA MET A 64 -2.24 1.53 -3.00
C MET A 64 -3.00 2.48 -2.05
N PRO A 65 -2.70 3.80 -1.95
CA PRO A 65 -3.44 4.69 -1.08
C PRO A 65 -4.91 4.83 -1.48
N LEU A 66 -5.21 4.87 -2.78
CA LEU A 66 -6.58 4.97 -3.29
C LEU A 66 -7.45 3.80 -2.83
N VAL A 67 -6.87 2.60 -2.69
CA VAL A 67 -7.57 1.40 -2.23
C VAL A 67 -7.54 1.29 -0.71
N LEU A 68 -6.40 1.55 -0.07
CA LEU A 68 -6.23 1.37 1.38
C LEU A 68 -6.98 2.43 2.20
N PHE A 69 -6.98 3.70 1.79
CA PHE A 69 -7.69 4.75 2.52
C PHE A 69 -9.19 4.49 2.70
N PRO A 70 -9.96 4.08 1.67
CA PRO A 70 -11.36 3.70 1.85
C PRO A 70 -11.52 2.36 2.59
N LEU A 71 -10.61 1.40 2.39
CA LEU A 71 -10.68 0.09 3.06
C LEU A 71 -10.55 0.21 4.59
N PHE A 72 -9.70 1.12 5.06
CA PHE A 72 -9.52 1.41 6.49
C PHE A 72 -10.48 2.49 7.03
N GLY A 73 -11.40 3.02 6.22
CA GLY A 73 -12.38 4.01 6.67
C GLY A 73 -11.79 5.35 7.12
N VAL A 74 -10.53 5.63 6.75
CA VAL A 74 -9.85 6.92 7.05
C VAL A 74 -10.52 8.05 6.27
N LEU A 75 -10.82 7.79 5.00
CA LEU A 75 -11.54 8.66 4.07
C LEU A 75 -12.74 7.89 3.52
N THR A 76 -13.89 8.53 3.41
CA THR A 76 -15.03 7.95 2.68
C THR A 76 -14.63 7.73 1.22
N THR A 77 -15.00 6.58 0.63
CA THR A 77 -14.77 6.24 -0.79
C THR A 77 -15.07 7.41 -1.73
N ALA A 78 -16.16 8.13 -1.50
CA ALA A 78 -16.55 9.30 -2.29
C ALA A 78 -15.50 10.44 -2.31
N GLN A 79 -14.75 10.64 -1.22
CA GLN A 79 -13.68 11.65 -1.15
C GLN A 79 -12.40 11.17 -1.83
N ALA A 80 -12.05 9.90 -1.68
CA ALA A 80 -10.87 9.30 -2.33
C ALA A 80 -11.04 9.24 -3.85
N THR A 81 -12.23 8.88 -4.34
CA THR A 81 -12.56 8.84 -5.77
C THR A 81 -12.57 10.25 -6.38
N LYS A 82 -13.01 11.29 -5.66
CA LYS A 82 -12.89 12.68 -6.15
C LYS A 82 -11.43 13.07 -6.43
N LEU A 83 -10.47 12.71 -5.59
CA LEU A 83 -9.07 13.12 -5.80
C LEU A 83 -8.45 12.52 -7.08
N TYR A 84 -8.92 11.34 -7.49
CA TYR A 84 -8.41 10.63 -8.68
C TYR A 84 -9.26 10.83 -9.95
N PHE A 85 -10.57 11.04 -9.80
CA PHE A 85 -11.54 11.11 -10.91
C PHE A 85 -12.15 12.50 -11.09
N ASN A 86 -11.69 13.55 -10.40
CA ASN A 86 -12.16 14.91 -10.65
C ASN A 86 -11.65 15.40 -12.02
N CYS A 87 -12.36 14.99 -13.07
CA CYS A 87 -12.53 15.83 -14.24
C CYS A 87 -13.34 17.04 -13.76
N ALA A 88 -12.64 18.15 -13.50
CA ALA A 88 -13.25 19.38 -13.00
C ALA A 88 -14.37 19.83 -13.94
N PRO A 89 -15.60 20.11 -13.45
CA PRO A 89 -16.39 21.13 -14.10
C PRO A 89 -15.63 22.44 -13.86
N GLY A 90 -15.05 22.99 -14.93
CA GLY A 90 -14.46 24.32 -14.88
C GLY A 90 -15.46 25.37 -14.37
N PRO A 91 -14.97 26.49 -13.81
CA PRO A 91 -15.83 27.63 -13.49
C PRO A 91 -16.58 28.15 -14.72
#